data_AF-A0A3C1RDN0-F1
#
_entry.id   AF-A0A3C1RDN0-F1
#
_cell.length_a   1.000
_cell.length_b   1.000
_cell.length_c   1.000
_cell.angle_alpha   90.00
_cell.angle_beta   90.00
_cell.angle_gamma   90.00
#
_symmetry.space_group_name_H-M   'P 1'
#
loop_
_entity.id
_entity.type
_entity.pdbx_description
1 polymer ?
#
loop_
_entity_poly.entity_id
_entity_poly.type
_entity_poly.pdbx_seq_one_letter_code
_entity_poly.pdbx_strand_id
1 'polypeptide(L)'
;MNTPSNMIELGTKAPFFELPNPSKSNEIQSLDDLKGEKGTLVIFMCNHCPFVLHVIDKLTELYEDYNERGIEFIAINSNDVEKYPADSPEKMIEFQIERKFDFPYLYDESQAIAKAYDAACTPDFFFFDEKLDLIYRGQMDDSRPGNHKEVTGEDLIIAFENLLLGEPQEEIQKPSMGCNIKWK
;
A
#
# COMPACT_ATOMS: atom_id res chain seq x y z
N MET A 1 17.94 0.46 8.87
CA MET A 1 18.09 -0.91 8.34
C MET A 1 16.90 -1.18 7.43
N ASN A 2 17.14 -1.81 6.29
CA ASN A 2 16.07 -2.15 5.35
C ASN A 2 15.40 -3.43 5.83
N THR A 3 14.08 -3.44 5.87
CA THR A 3 13.25 -4.55 6.34
C THR A 3 12.49 -5.12 5.14
N PRO A 4 12.57 -6.44 4.87
CA PRO A 4 11.71 -7.07 3.87
C PRO A 4 10.29 -7.24 4.41
N SER A 5 9.31 -7.35 3.51
CA SER A 5 7.94 -7.76 3.88
C SER A 5 7.89 -9.21 4.39
N ASN A 6 6.92 -9.54 5.24
CA ASN A 6 6.80 -10.86 5.89
C ASN A 6 6.21 -11.97 4.98
N MET A 7 5.75 -11.64 3.78
CA MET A 7 5.30 -12.58 2.73
C MET A 7 4.28 -13.61 3.23
N ILE A 8 3.19 -13.13 3.81
CA ILE A 8 2.08 -13.97 4.28
C ILE A 8 1.50 -14.87 3.17
N GLU A 9 0.76 -15.90 3.59
CA GLU A 9 0.20 -16.93 2.72
C GLU A 9 -0.80 -16.33 1.72
N LEU A 10 -0.67 -16.70 0.44
CA LEU A 10 -1.66 -16.36 -0.58
C LEU A 10 -3.01 -17.02 -0.25
N GLY A 11 -4.11 -16.34 -0.55
CA GLY A 11 -5.46 -16.73 -0.14
C GLY A 11 -5.82 -16.33 1.29
N THR A 12 -4.92 -15.68 2.03
CA THR A 12 -5.28 -15.03 3.30
C THR A 12 -6.34 -13.97 3.04
N LYS A 13 -7.41 -13.96 3.85
CA LYS A 13 -8.44 -12.93 3.78
C LYS A 13 -7.91 -11.59 4.26
N ALA A 14 -8.22 -10.52 3.54
CA ALA A 14 -7.92 -9.15 3.97
C ALA A 14 -8.50 -8.89 5.37
N PRO A 15 -7.66 -8.57 6.38
CA PRO A 15 -8.18 -8.15 7.67
C PRO A 15 -9.05 -6.90 7.52
N PHE A 16 -10.23 -6.93 8.14
CA PHE A 16 -11.13 -5.78 8.17
C PHE A 16 -10.49 -4.59 8.90
N PHE A 17 -10.79 -3.38 8.45
CA PHE A 17 -10.42 -2.15 9.12
C PHE A 17 -11.51 -1.08 8.98
N GLU A 18 -11.53 -0.18 9.95
CA GLU A 18 -12.23 1.11 9.94
C GLU A 18 -11.23 2.15 10.46
N LEU A 19 -10.79 3.05 9.59
CA LEU A 19 -9.73 4.00 9.91
C LEU A 19 -10.13 5.42 9.51
N PRO A 20 -9.69 6.44 10.26
CA PRO A 20 -9.90 7.83 9.88
C PRO A 20 -9.09 8.18 8.63
N ASN A 21 -9.70 8.94 7.73
CA ASN A 21 -9.03 9.60 6.61
C ASN A 21 -8.76 11.08 6.96
N PRO A 22 -7.50 11.48 7.23
CA PRO A 22 -7.15 12.85 7.56
C PRO A 22 -7.59 13.88 6.51
N SER A 23 -7.48 13.58 5.22
CA SER A 23 -7.82 14.53 4.14
C SER A 23 -9.33 14.72 3.96
N LYS A 24 -10.15 13.85 4.58
CA LYS A 24 -11.60 13.93 4.63
C LYS A 24 -12.12 14.30 6.02
N SER A 25 -11.41 15.19 6.72
CA SER A 25 -11.78 15.64 8.07
C SER A 25 -11.92 14.50 9.09
N ASN A 26 -11.07 13.47 8.97
CA ASN A 26 -11.10 12.25 9.78
C ASN A 26 -12.40 11.44 9.66
N GLU A 27 -13.08 11.50 8.51
CA GLU A 27 -14.14 10.56 8.17
C GLU A 27 -13.63 9.12 8.33
N ILE A 28 -14.39 8.28 9.04
CA ILE A 28 -14.07 6.86 9.18
C ILE A 28 -14.46 6.16 7.89
N GLN A 29 -13.50 5.47 7.30
CA GLN A 29 -13.68 4.68 6.08
C GLN A 29 -13.34 3.23 6.37
N SER A 30 -14.18 2.31 5.91
CA SER A 30 -13.99 0.87 6.09
C SER A 30 -13.41 0.20 4.84
N LEU A 31 -12.82 -0.99 5.01
CA LEU A 31 -12.41 -1.83 3.88
C LEU A 31 -13.60 -2.13 2.94
N ASP A 32 -14.79 -2.37 3.48
CA ASP A 32 -15.96 -2.72 2.69
C ASP A 32 -16.52 -1.55 1.87
N ASP A 33 -16.40 -0.32 2.38
CA ASP A 33 -16.82 0.89 1.66
C ASP A 33 -15.83 1.26 0.55
N LEU A 34 -14.54 0.96 0.77
CA LEU A 34 -13.48 1.37 -0.13
C LEU A 34 -13.13 0.33 -1.20
N LYS A 35 -13.29 -0.98 -0.95
CA LYS A 35 -12.78 -2.02 -1.86
C LYS A 35 -13.20 -1.79 -3.32
N GLY A 36 -12.26 -2.06 -4.23
CA GLY A 36 -12.52 -1.97 -5.67
C GLY A 36 -13.46 -3.06 -6.14
N GLU A 37 -14.13 -2.80 -7.27
CA GLU A 37 -15.10 -3.73 -7.87
C GLU A 37 -14.46 -5.10 -8.20
N LYS A 38 -13.21 -5.08 -8.66
CA LYS A 38 -12.48 -6.29 -9.08
C LYS A 38 -11.32 -6.64 -8.18
N GLY A 39 -10.59 -5.65 -7.69
CA GLY A 39 -9.42 -5.86 -6.85
C GLY A 39 -9.14 -4.67 -5.94
N THR A 40 -8.40 -4.93 -4.86
CA THR A 40 -8.05 -3.91 -3.87
C THR A 40 -6.57 -4.04 -3.51
N LEU A 41 -5.79 -2.98 -3.72
CA LEU A 41 -4.41 -2.89 -3.27
C LEU A 41 -4.34 -2.12 -1.94
N VAL A 42 -4.02 -2.81 -0.85
CA VAL A 42 -3.71 -2.19 0.43
C VAL A 42 -2.21 -1.94 0.52
N ILE A 43 -1.83 -0.70 0.88
CA ILE A 43 -0.44 -0.23 0.89
C ILE A 43 -0.11 0.31 2.28
N PHE A 44 0.81 -0.32 3.01
CA PHE A 44 1.38 0.29 4.21
C PHE A 44 2.52 1.22 3.81
N MET A 45 2.35 2.52 4.01
CA MET A 45 3.33 3.55 3.62
C MET A 45 3.44 4.67 4.65
N CYS A 46 4.38 5.58 4.43
CA CYS A 46 4.58 6.76 5.29
C CYS A 46 5.14 7.93 4.48
N ASN A 47 5.26 9.10 5.09
CA ASN A 47 5.48 10.35 4.34
C ASN A 47 6.96 10.62 4.03
N HIS A 48 7.87 10.01 4.80
CA HIS A 48 9.29 10.39 4.80
C HIS A 48 10.25 9.25 4.47
N CYS A 49 9.75 8.03 4.26
CA CYS A 49 10.61 6.89 3.94
C CYS A 49 11.19 7.03 2.53
N PRO A 50 12.52 6.91 2.33
CA PRO A 50 13.14 7.04 1.01
C PRO A 50 12.64 5.98 0.02
N PHE A 51 12.18 4.81 0.49
CA PHE A 51 11.59 3.80 -0.38
C PHE A 51 10.18 4.18 -0.85
N VAL A 52 9.38 4.84 -0.01
CA VAL A 52 8.05 5.36 -0.42
C VAL A 52 8.23 6.53 -1.38
N LEU A 53 9.11 7.47 -1.04
CA LEU A 53 9.44 8.62 -1.90
C LEU A 53 9.96 8.19 -3.28
N HIS A 54 10.59 7.02 -3.37
CA HIS A 54 11.11 6.45 -4.61
C HIS A 54 10.00 5.90 -5.51
N VAL A 55 8.86 5.46 -4.96
CA VAL A 55 7.80 4.78 -5.72
C VAL A 55 6.51 5.57 -5.87
N ILE A 56 6.26 6.57 -5.02
CA ILE A 56 4.94 7.21 -4.89
C ILE A 56 4.44 7.82 -6.20
N ASP A 57 5.31 8.45 -6.99
CA ASP A 57 4.90 9.07 -8.25
C ASP A 57 4.42 8.01 -9.25
N LYS A 58 5.07 6.83 -9.30
CA LYS A 58 4.62 5.69 -10.12
C LYS A 58 3.33 5.07 -9.58
N LEU A 59 3.14 5.01 -8.26
CA LEU A 59 1.89 4.53 -7.67
C LEU A 59 0.70 5.43 -8.04
N THR A 60 0.91 6.75 -8.11
CA THR A 60 -0.10 7.70 -8.60
C THR A 60 -0.50 7.39 -10.03
N GLU A 61 0.48 7.20 -10.94
CA GLU A 61 0.22 6.84 -12.34
C GLU A 61 -0.54 5.52 -12.45
N LEU A 62 -0.13 4.49 -11.71
CA LEU A 62 -0.85 3.20 -11.69
C LEU A 62 -2.28 3.35 -11.17
N TYR A 63 -2.51 4.18 -10.17
CA TYR A 63 -3.87 4.40 -9.68
C TYR A 63 -4.77 5.03 -10.76
N GLU A 64 -4.27 6.03 -11.47
CA GLU A 64 -5.00 6.64 -12.60
C GLU A 64 -5.34 5.60 -13.68
N ASP A 65 -4.40 4.71 -14.02
CA ASP A 65 -4.60 3.68 -15.06
C ASP A 65 -5.57 2.56 -14.64
N TYR A 66 -5.60 2.18 -13.37
CA TYR A 66 -6.28 0.96 -12.91
C TYR A 66 -7.55 1.22 -12.08
N ASN A 67 -7.76 2.43 -11.56
CA ASN A 67 -8.97 2.76 -10.80
C ASN A 67 -10.23 2.61 -11.66
N GLU A 68 -10.23 3.20 -12.87
CA GLU A 68 -11.35 3.07 -13.82
C GLU A 68 -11.57 1.62 -14.30
N ARG A 69 -10.57 0.75 -14.12
CA ARG A 69 -10.63 -0.68 -14.49
C ARG A 69 -11.15 -1.57 -13.37
N GLY A 70 -11.47 -0.98 -12.20
CA GLY A 70 -12.08 -1.64 -11.05
C GLY A 70 -11.09 -2.04 -9.96
N ILE A 71 -9.86 -1.50 -9.96
CA ILE A 71 -8.88 -1.76 -8.90
C ILE A 71 -8.76 -0.51 -8.01
N GLU A 72 -9.14 -0.63 -6.74
CA GLU A 72 -8.98 0.45 -5.78
C GLU A 72 -7.65 0.34 -5.04
N PHE A 73 -7.00 1.48 -4.74
CA PHE A 73 -5.81 1.52 -3.89
C PHE A 73 -6.19 2.12 -2.54
N ILE A 74 -5.67 1.58 -1.45
CA ILE A 74 -5.91 2.09 -0.10
C ILE A 74 -4.58 2.16 0.63
N ALA A 75 -4.09 3.37 0.89
CA ALA A 75 -2.88 3.58 1.66
C ALA A 75 -3.19 3.69 3.15
N ILE A 76 -2.33 3.11 4.00
CA ILE A 76 -2.42 3.13 5.46
C ILE A 76 -1.07 3.56 6.03
N ASN A 77 -1.08 4.57 6.91
CA ASN A 77 0.07 4.96 7.70
C ASN A 77 -0.12 4.52 9.16
N SER A 78 0.78 3.65 9.63
CA SER A 78 0.75 3.09 10.99
C SER A 78 1.97 3.52 11.82
N ASN A 79 2.75 4.51 11.37
CA ASN A 79 3.96 4.92 12.09
C ASN A 79 3.63 5.71 13.37
N ASP A 80 4.43 5.49 14.41
CA ASP A 80 4.35 6.22 15.68
C ASP A 80 4.75 7.69 15.50
N VAL A 81 3.74 8.57 15.48
CA VAL A 81 3.88 10.00 15.24
C VAL A 81 4.53 10.76 16.40
N GLU A 82 4.56 10.21 17.61
CA GLU A 82 5.28 10.84 18.74
C GLU A 82 6.79 10.82 18.49
N LYS A 83 7.28 9.70 17.92
CA LYS A 83 8.69 9.52 17.56
C LYS A 83 9.00 10.07 16.16
N TYR A 84 8.03 10.04 15.26
CA TYR A 84 8.17 10.47 13.86
C TYR A 84 7.07 11.47 13.46
N PRO A 85 7.16 12.74 13.90
CA PRO A 85 6.14 13.76 13.60
C PRO A 85 5.90 14.03 12.11
N ALA A 86 6.85 13.64 11.25
CA ALA A 86 6.69 13.71 9.79
C ALA A 86 5.56 12.82 9.26
N ASP A 87 5.14 11.82 10.04
CA ASP A 87 4.06 10.89 9.69
C ASP A 87 2.70 11.27 10.31
N SER A 88 2.58 12.47 10.90
CA SER A 88 1.33 12.92 11.51
C SER A 88 0.18 13.05 10.48
N PRO A 89 -1.09 12.95 10.91
CA PRO A 89 -2.25 13.17 10.04
C PRO A 89 -2.18 14.49 9.24
N GLU A 90 -1.69 15.58 9.83
CA GLU A 90 -1.52 16.85 9.12
C GLU A 90 -0.48 16.73 8.00
N LYS A 91 0.63 16.03 8.26
CA LYS A 91 1.67 15.77 7.26
C LYS A 91 1.23 14.77 6.20
N MET A 92 0.32 13.85 6.51
CA MET A 92 -0.29 12.97 5.51
C MET A 92 -1.09 13.77 4.48
N ILE A 93 -1.85 14.79 4.92
CA ILE A 93 -2.59 15.67 4.01
C ILE A 93 -1.63 16.47 3.13
N GLU A 94 -0.61 17.08 3.72
CA GLU A 94 0.42 17.81 2.97
C GLU A 94 1.09 16.91 1.92
N PHE A 95 1.47 15.69 2.31
CA PHE A 95 2.11 14.72 1.44
C PHE A 95 1.20 14.29 0.28
N GLN A 96 -0.08 14.03 0.57
CA GLN A 96 -1.07 13.69 -0.46
C GLN A 96 -1.25 14.81 -1.48
N ILE A 97 -1.31 16.08 -1.03
CA ILE A 97 -1.39 17.24 -1.92
C ILE A 97 -0.11 17.43 -2.74
N GLU A 98 1.07 17.27 -2.13
CA GLU A 98 2.36 17.42 -2.81
C GLU A 98 2.55 16.36 -3.90
N ARG A 99 2.21 15.11 -3.59
CA ARG A 99 2.37 13.95 -4.47
C ARG A 99 1.20 13.69 -5.40
N LYS A 100 0.10 14.44 -5.22
CA LYS A 100 -1.07 14.47 -6.11
C LYS A 100 -1.70 13.09 -6.35
N PHE A 101 -1.79 12.27 -5.32
CA PHE A 101 -2.51 11.00 -5.42
C PHE A 101 -3.91 11.12 -4.81
N ASP A 102 -4.88 10.47 -5.44
CA ASP A 102 -6.29 10.59 -5.10
C ASP A 102 -6.87 9.39 -4.34
N PHE A 103 -6.10 8.30 -4.21
CA PHE A 103 -6.52 7.15 -3.40
C PHE A 103 -6.59 7.49 -1.89
N PRO A 104 -7.49 6.85 -1.12
CA PRO A 104 -7.58 7.03 0.33
C PRO A 104 -6.24 6.82 1.05
N TYR A 105 -5.93 7.71 2.00
CA TYR A 105 -4.75 7.60 2.86
C TYR A 105 -5.15 7.66 4.33
N LEU A 106 -5.23 6.49 4.94
CA LEU A 106 -5.84 6.27 6.25
C LEU A 106 -4.77 6.23 7.35
N TYR A 107 -5.14 6.63 8.56
CA TYR A 107 -4.23 6.65 9.71
C TYR A 107 -4.58 5.56 10.73
N ASP A 108 -3.67 4.60 10.92
CA ASP A 108 -3.78 3.53 11.92
C ASP A 108 -2.95 3.86 13.17
N GLU A 109 -3.52 4.71 14.02
CA GLU A 109 -2.88 5.16 15.27
C GLU A 109 -2.52 4.00 16.22
N SER A 110 -3.37 2.97 16.25
CA SER A 110 -3.23 1.82 17.16
C SER A 110 -2.17 0.82 16.71
N GLN A 111 -1.81 0.86 15.43
CA GLN A 111 -0.98 -0.12 14.74
C GLN A 111 -1.59 -1.52 14.70
N ALA A 112 -2.87 -1.67 15.05
CA ALA A 112 -3.56 -2.94 15.08
C ALA A 112 -3.79 -3.46 13.65
N ILE A 113 -4.04 -2.57 12.69
CA ILE A 113 -4.26 -2.96 11.29
C ILE A 113 -2.94 -3.41 10.66
N ALA A 114 -1.84 -2.67 10.88
CA ALA A 114 -0.52 -3.13 10.45
C ALA A 114 -0.15 -4.51 11.03
N LYS A 115 -0.45 -4.75 12.31
CA LYS A 115 -0.23 -6.08 12.92
C LYS A 115 -1.12 -7.16 12.33
N ALA A 116 -2.39 -6.85 12.04
CA ALA A 116 -3.34 -7.80 11.47
C ALA A 116 -2.95 -8.24 10.06
N TYR A 117 -2.40 -7.32 9.25
CA TYR A 117 -1.84 -7.60 7.93
C TYR A 117 -0.43 -8.20 7.97
N ASP A 118 0.17 -8.31 9.16
CA ASP A 118 1.59 -8.66 9.35
C ASP A 118 2.54 -7.79 8.50
N ALA A 119 2.19 -6.50 8.36
CA ALA A 119 2.96 -5.53 7.61
C ALA A 119 4.27 -5.23 8.35
N ALA A 120 5.38 -5.23 7.61
CA ALA A 120 6.71 -5.13 8.22
C ALA A 120 7.45 -3.83 7.85
N CYS A 121 7.25 -3.34 6.63
CA CYS A 121 7.99 -2.22 6.08
C CYS A 121 7.12 -1.14 5.43
N THR A 122 7.74 -0.07 4.95
CA THR A 122 7.12 0.94 4.09
C THR A 122 7.98 1.20 2.85
N PRO A 123 7.44 1.04 1.62
CA PRO A 123 6.10 0.55 1.30
C PRO A 123 5.98 -0.98 1.48
N ASP A 124 4.79 -1.47 1.86
CA ASP A 124 4.43 -2.89 1.88
C ASP A 124 3.09 -3.08 1.18
N PHE A 125 3.03 -3.98 0.20
CA PHE A 125 1.93 -4.08 -0.76
C PHE A 125 1.19 -5.40 -0.62
N PHE A 126 -0.14 -5.32 -0.54
CA PHE A 126 -1.05 -6.46 -0.43
C PHE A 126 -2.19 -6.27 -1.42
N PHE A 127 -2.26 -7.10 -2.45
CA PHE A 127 -3.26 -7.04 -3.49
C PHE A 127 -4.24 -8.19 -3.37
N PHE A 128 -5.52 -7.86 -3.28
CA PHE A 128 -6.62 -8.77 -3.06
C PHE A 128 -7.56 -8.79 -4.26
N ASP A 129 -8.19 -9.94 -4.51
CA ASP A 129 -9.27 -10.07 -5.49
C ASP A 129 -10.62 -9.54 -4.97
N GLU A 130 -11.68 -9.68 -5.78
CA GLU A 130 -13.06 -9.26 -5.45
C GLU A 130 -13.61 -9.93 -4.17
N LYS A 131 -13.06 -11.08 -3.77
CA LYS A 131 -13.44 -11.85 -2.58
C LYS A 131 -12.58 -11.49 -1.38
N LEU A 132 -11.69 -10.52 -1.54
CA LEU A 132 -10.69 -10.12 -0.56
C LEU A 132 -9.72 -11.25 -0.20
N ASP A 133 -9.47 -12.19 -1.12
CA ASP A 133 -8.40 -13.18 -1.00
C ASP A 133 -7.08 -12.57 -1.48
N LEU A 134 -6.00 -12.73 -0.71
CA LEU A 134 -4.68 -12.19 -1.08
C LEU A 134 -4.12 -12.94 -2.29
N ILE A 135 -3.99 -12.24 -3.41
CA ILE A 135 -3.50 -12.82 -4.67
C ILE A 135 -2.09 -12.36 -5.01
N TYR A 136 -1.66 -11.21 -4.49
CA TYR A 136 -0.28 -10.75 -4.60
C TYR A 136 0.18 -10.02 -3.34
N ARG A 137 1.44 -10.23 -2.95
CA ARG A 137 2.14 -9.49 -1.89
C ARG A 137 3.62 -9.42 -2.22
N GLY A 138 4.25 -8.28 -1.96
CA GLY A 138 5.66 -8.12 -2.29
C GLY A 138 6.03 -6.74 -2.79
N GLN A 139 7.04 -6.68 -3.65
CA GLN A 139 7.56 -5.44 -4.21
C GLN A 139 6.62 -4.83 -5.25
N MET A 140 6.83 -3.56 -5.57
CA MET A 140 6.19 -2.92 -6.72
C MET A 140 6.89 -3.27 -8.04
N ASP A 141 8.22 -3.28 -7.99
CA ASP A 141 9.12 -3.61 -9.08
C ASP A 141 10.52 -3.90 -8.51
N ASP A 142 11.50 -4.12 -9.38
CA ASP A 142 12.89 -4.39 -9.04
C ASP A 142 13.71 -3.14 -8.61
N SER A 143 13.14 -1.94 -8.70
CA SER A 143 13.82 -0.68 -8.42
C SER A 143 13.97 -0.45 -6.92
N ARG A 144 15.08 0.17 -6.50
CA ARG A 144 15.35 0.53 -5.11
C ARG A 144 16.15 1.84 -5.07
N PRO A 145 16.04 2.64 -4.00
CA PRO A 145 16.91 3.79 -3.81
C PRO A 145 18.40 3.41 -4.00
N GLY A 146 19.04 4.02 -4.99
CA GLY A 146 20.47 3.83 -5.28
C GLY A 146 20.85 2.59 -6.09
N ASN A 147 19.91 1.74 -6.53
CA ASN A 147 20.24 0.58 -7.38
C ASN A 147 20.25 0.87 -8.90
N HIS A 148 19.95 2.12 -9.29
CA HIS A 148 19.95 2.63 -10.66
C HIS A 148 18.98 1.93 -11.63
N LYS A 149 18.04 1.12 -11.15
CA LYS A 149 16.94 0.61 -11.96
C LYS A 149 15.82 1.66 -12.04
N GLU A 150 15.17 1.72 -13.19
CA GLU A 150 13.99 2.57 -13.40
C GLU A 150 12.81 2.05 -12.59
N VAL A 151 11.96 2.98 -12.13
CA VAL A 151 10.70 2.68 -11.42
C VAL A 151 9.64 2.36 -12.47
N THR A 152 9.20 1.11 -12.53
CA THR A 152 8.33 0.61 -13.61
C THR A 152 6.96 0.19 -13.12
N GLY A 153 6.82 -0.28 -11.87
CA GLY A 153 5.60 -0.91 -11.40
C GLY A 153 5.35 -2.32 -11.96
N GLU A 154 6.33 -2.92 -12.64
CA GLU A 154 6.17 -4.13 -13.45
C GLU A 154 5.48 -5.28 -12.71
N ASP A 155 5.87 -5.56 -11.47
CA ASP A 155 5.32 -6.70 -10.73
C ASP A 155 3.85 -6.46 -10.33
N LEU A 156 3.49 -5.24 -9.95
CA LEU A 156 2.09 -4.88 -9.68
C LEU A 156 1.25 -4.85 -10.97
N ILE A 157 1.80 -4.32 -12.06
CA ILE A 157 1.14 -4.33 -13.38
C ILE A 157 0.82 -5.77 -13.79
N ILE A 158 1.78 -6.69 -13.68
CA ILE A 158 1.55 -8.11 -13.98
C ILE A 158 0.44 -8.67 -13.09
N ALA A 159 0.45 -8.38 -11.78
CA ALA A 159 -0.57 -8.86 -10.87
C ALA A 159 -1.98 -8.33 -11.22
N PHE A 160 -2.07 -7.04 -11.56
CA PHE A 160 -3.32 -6.39 -11.98
C PHE A 160 -3.84 -6.97 -13.30
N GLU A 161 -2.99 -7.07 -14.31
CA GLU A 161 -3.38 -7.60 -15.62
C GLU A 161 -3.79 -9.07 -15.52
N ASN A 162 -3.08 -9.89 -14.74
CA ASN A 162 -3.46 -11.28 -14.51
C ASN A 162 -4.85 -11.38 -13.87
N LEU A 163 -5.16 -10.55 -12.86
CA LEU A 163 -6.51 -10.50 -12.29
C LEU A 163 -7.55 -10.11 -13.33
N LEU A 164 -7.29 -9.04 -14.10
CA LEU A 164 -8.25 -8.49 -15.05
C LEU A 164 -8.51 -9.42 -16.25
N LEU A 165 -7.54 -10.25 -16.62
CA LEU A 165 -7.64 -11.25 -17.68
C LEU A 165 -8.14 -12.62 -17.18
N GLY A 166 -8.19 -12.82 -15.86
CA GLY A 166 -8.51 -14.13 -15.27
C GLY A 166 -7.39 -15.16 -15.40
N GLU A 167 -6.15 -14.70 -15.56
CA GLU A 167 -4.94 -15.51 -15.64
C GLU A 167 -4.40 -15.82 -14.23
N PRO A 168 -3.68 -16.93 -14.05
CA PRO A 168 -3.05 -17.24 -12.76
C PRO A 168 -2.00 -16.20 -12.39
N GLN A 169 -1.87 -15.93 -11.09
CA GLN A 169 -0.81 -15.08 -10.57
C GLN A 169 0.56 -15.77 -10.67
N GLU A 170 1.61 -14.96 -10.75
CA GLU A 170 2.99 -15.46 -10.72
C GLU A 170 3.28 -16.17 -9.39
N GLU A 171 3.84 -17.38 -9.47
CA GLU A 171 4.20 -18.17 -8.29
C GLU A 171 5.29 -17.48 -7.47
N ILE A 172 6.23 -16.83 -8.15
CA ILE A 172 7.35 -16.14 -7.52
C ILE A 172 6.99 -14.67 -7.36
N GLN A 173 6.71 -14.27 -6.13
CA GLN A 173 6.54 -12.86 -5.75
C GLN A 173 7.65 -12.49 -4.78
N LYS A 174 8.41 -11.45 -5.12
CA LYS A 174 9.57 -11.00 -4.34
C LYS A 174 9.11 -10.09 -3.21
N PRO A 175 9.73 -10.16 -2.02
CA PRO A 175 9.39 -9.25 -0.93
C PRO A 175 9.66 -7.79 -1.29
N SER A 176 8.81 -6.91 -0.77
CA SER A 176 9.11 -5.47 -0.74
C SER A 176 10.34 -5.24 0.14
N MET A 177 10.91 -4.04 0.06
CA MET A 177 11.96 -3.59 0.95
C MET A 177 11.71 -2.15 1.34
N GLY A 178 11.82 -1.85 2.63
CA GLY A 178 11.56 -0.51 3.12
C GLY A 178 12.19 -0.19 4.45
N CYS A 179 11.90 1.00 4.97
CA CYS A 179 12.03 1.26 6.39
C CYS A 179 11.08 0.34 7.15
N ASN A 180 11.46 -0.14 8.34
CA ASN A 180 10.50 -0.81 9.22
C ASN A 180 9.35 0.15 9.58
N ILE A 181 8.15 -0.41 9.78
CA ILE A 181 7.06 0.30 10.45
C ILE A 181 7.54 0.79 11.82
N LYS A 182 7.23 2.04 12.14
CA LYS A 182 7.67 2.68 13.39
C LYS A 182 6.74 2.28 14.53
N TRP A 183 6.96 1.08 15.07
CA TRP A 183 6.16 0.54 16.17
C TRP A 183 6.24 1.39 17.46
N LYS A 184 5.13 1.47 18.18
CA LYS A 184 5.00 2.09 19.50
C LYS A 184 5.81 1.34 20.56
#